data_AF-S9X1E9-F1
#
_entry.id   AF-S9X1E9-F1
#
_cell.length_a   1.000
_cell.length_b   1.000
_cell.length_c   1.000
_cell.angle_alpha   90.00
_cell.angle_beta   90.00
_cell.angle_gamma   90.00
#
_symmetry.space_group_name_H-M   'P 1'
#
loop_
_entity.id
_entity.type
_entity.pdbx_description
1 polymer ?
#
loop_
_entity_poly.entity_id
_entity_poly.type
_entity_poly.pdbx_seq_one_letter_code
_entity_poly.pdbx_strand_id
1 'polypeptide(L)' 'MSFPFWTNVLNYTYARGYIRIPIVLSVPILFNKYVLYQYEPLFQKWNAGHNQRDIWDRLEKKVAAEAEE' A
#
# COMPACT_ATOMS: atom_id res chain seq x y z
N MET A 1 20.00 -36.69 -2.46
CA MET A 1 20.62 -35.47 -1.90
C MET A 1 19.49 -34.50 -1.59
N SER A 2 19.28 -34.14 -0.32
CA SER A 2 18.30 -33.12 0.07
C SER A 2 18.88 -31.76 -0.26
N PHE A 3 18.31 -31.05 -1.23
CA PHE A 3 18.70 -29.67 -1.51
C PHE A 3 18.18 -28.76 -0.38
N PRO A 4 18.97 -27.76 0.08
CA PRO A 4 18.49 -26.78 1.03
C PRO A 4 17.22 -26.09 0.51
N PHE A 5 16.24 -25.87 1.38
CA PHE A 5 14.93 -25.33 1.01
C PHE A 5 15.02 -24.09 0.12
N TRP A 6 15.84 -23.10 0.51
CA TRP A 6 16.02 -21.85 -0.24
C TRP A 6 16.68 -22.03 -1.60
N THR A 7 17.58 -23.01 -1.74
CA THR A 7 18.18 -23.37 -3.03
C THR A 7 17.12 -23.91 -3.98
N ASN A 8 16.21 -24.76 -3.49
CA ASN A 8 15.09 -25.23 -4.28
C ASN A 8 14.15 -24.08 -4.67
N VAL A 9 13.77 -23.23 -3.72
CA VAL A 9 12.92 -22.06 -4.01
C VAL A 9 13.54 -21.21 -5.11
N LEU A 10 14.81 -20.85 -4.99
CA LEU A 10 15.53 -20.06 -6.01
C LEU A 10 15.49 -20.74 -7.39
N ASN A 11 15.84 -22.02 -7.47
CA ASN A 11 15.94 -22.76 -8.72
C ASN A 11 14.60 -22.92 -9.45
N TYR A 12 13.50 -22.99 -8.70
CA TYR A 12 12.16 -23.16 -9.25
C TYR A 12 11.36 -21.86 -9.40
N THR A 13 11.89 -20.72 -8.94
CA THR A 13 11.22 -19.42 -9.08
C THR A 13 12.11 -18.39 -9.76
N TYR A 14 13.14 -17.88 -9.08
CA TYR A 14 13.94 -16.74 -9.53
C TYR A 14 15.02 -17.09 -10.57
N ALA A 15 15.46 -18.34 -10.65
CA ALA A 15 16.44 -18.78 -11.65
C ALA A 15 15.84 -18.84 -13.08
N ARG A 16 14.51 -18.89 -13.20
CA ARG A 16 13.81 -19.02 -14.48
C ARG A 16 13.17 -17.69 -14.84
N GLY A 17 13.65 -17.05 -15.91
CA GLY A 17 13.21 -15.71 -16.31
C GLY A 17 11.68 -15.56 -16.46
N TYR A 18 11.03 -16.54 -17.09
CA TYR A 18 9.58 -16.54 -17.30
C TYR A 18 8.75 -16.68 -16.02
N ILE A 19 9.34 -17.15 -14.92
CA ILE A 19 8.69 -17.21 -13.59
C ILE A 19 9.06 -15.97 -12.78
N ARG A 20 10.34 -15.57 -12.82
CA ARG A 20 10.85 -14.39 -12.10
C ARG A 20 10.12 -13.11 -12.50
N ILE A 21 9.93 -12.86 -13.80
CA ILE A 21 9.34 -11.60 -14.29
C ILE A 21 7.94 -11.38 -13.72
N PRO A 22 6.98 -12.33 -13.82
CA PRO A 22 5.69 -12.21 -13.16
C PRO A 22 5.77 -11.98 -11.65
N ILE A 23 6.69 -12.66 -10.94
CA ILE A 23 6.87 -12.46 -9.49
C ILE A 23 7.32 -11.03 -9.18
N VAL A 24 8.34 -10.53 -9.88
CA VAL A 24 8.89 -9.18 -9.65
C VAL A 24 7.86 -8.10 -9.98
N LEU A 25 6.99 -8.31 -10.95
CA LEU A 25 5.92 -7.36 -11.28
C LEU A 25 4.73 -7.44 -10.31
N SER A 26 4.36 -8.64 -9.86
CA SER A 26 3.18 -8.85 -9.02
C SER A 26 3.44 -8.50 -7.55
N VAL A 27 4.62 -8.78 -7.02
CA VAL A 27 4.96 -8.55 -5.60
C VAL A 27 4.76 -7.09 -5.17
N PRO A 28 5.26 -6.07 -5.88
CA PRO A 28 5.02 -4.66 -5.49
C PRO A 28 3.53 -4.29 -5.48
N ILE A 29 2.76 -4.79 -6.44
CA ILE A 29 1.32 -4.52 -6.54
C ILE A 29 0.59 -5.11 -5.34
N LEU A 30 0.87 -6.38 -5.04
CA LEU A 30 0.26 -7.08 -3.91
C LEU A 30 0.72 -6.47 -2.58
N PHE A 31 1.99 -6.10 -2.46
CA PHE A 31 2.53 -5.45 -1.27
C PHE A 31 1.86 -4.09 -1.02
N ASN A 32 1.71 -3.26 -2.05
CA ASN A 32 1.00 -1.98 -1.92
C ASN A 32 -0.45 -2.19 -1.47
N LYS A 33 -1.16 -3.15 -2.09
CA LYS A 33 -2.58 -3.39 -1.81
C LYS A 33 -2.82 -4.02 -0.43
N TYR A 34 -2.04 -5.03 -0.07
CA TYR A 34 -2.31 -5.84 1.11
C TYR A 34 -1.47 -5.48 2.32
N VAL A 35 -0.35 -4.78 2.15
CA VAL A 35 0.50 -4.36 3.27
C VAL A 35 0.36 -2.86 3.48
N LEU A 36 0.77 -2.02 2.53
CA LEU A 36 0.77 -0.57 2.74
C LEU A 36 -0.63 -0.01 3.00
N TYR A 37 -1.63 -0.48 2.26
CA TYR A 37 -3.01 0.00 2.44
C TYR A 37 -3.59 -0.33 3.83
N GLN A 38 -3.06 -1.34 4.53
CA GLN A 38 -3.49 -1.62 5.91
C GLN A 38 -2.97 -0.58 6.91
N TYR A 39 -1.87 0.09 6.59
CA TYR A 39 -1.30 1.14 7.45
C TYR A 39 -1.91 2.51 7.20
N GLU A 40 -2.65 2.69 6.11
CA GLU A 40 -3.31 3.96 5.76
C GLU A 40 -4.19 4.51 6.90
N PRO A 41 -5.05 3.72 7.58
CA PRO A 41 -5.84 4.25 8.70
C PRO A 41 -4.98 4.70 9.89
N LEU A 42 -3.89 3.98 10.17
CA LEU A 42 -2.96 4.34 11.24
C LEU A 42 -2.22 5.63 10.89
N PHE A 43 -1.78 5.76 9.63
CA PHE A 43 -1.14 6.96 9.11
C PHE A 43 -2.07 8.18 9.15
N GLN A 44 -3.34 8.00 8.77
CA GLN A 44 -4.36 9.05 8.87
C GLN A 44 -4.61 9.44 10.34
N LYS A 45 -4.71 8.46 11.25
CA LYS A 45 -4.85 8.73 12.68
C LYS A 45 -3.65 9.49 13.25
N TRP A 46 -2.43 9.12 12.84
CA TRP A 46 -1.21 9.80 13.27
C TRP A 46 -1.19 11.27 12.83
N ASN A 47 -1.68 11.55 11.63
CA ASN A 47 -1.69 12.89 11.03
C ASN A 47 -3.04 13.61 11.17
N ALA A 48 -3.87 13.21 12.13
CA ALA A 48 -5.20 13.77 12.34
C ALA A 48 -5.14 15.31 12.45
N GLY A 49 -6.00 16.00 11.68
CA GLY A 49 -6.06 17.45 11.59
C GLY A 49 -5.10 18.06 10.57
N HIS A 50 -4.15 17.30 10.04
CA HIS A 50 -3.20 17.71 9.00
C HIS A 50 -3.36 16.94 7.70
N ASN A 51 -4.19 15.90 7.67
CA ASN A 51 -4.47 15.17 6.44
C ASN A 51 -5.22 16.06 5.45
N GLN A 52 -5.00 15.80 4.16
CA GLN A 52 -5.72 16.47 3.08
C GLN A 52 -7.23 16.35 3.27
N ARG A 53 -7.74 15.17 3.65
CA ARG A 53 -9.17 14.95 3.95
C ARG A 53 -9.67 15.90 5.05
N ASP A 54 -8.95 16.00 6.16
CA ASP A 54 -9.33 16.87 7.28
C ASP A 54 -9.33 18.36 6.87
N ILE A 55 -8.45 18.76 5.96
CA ILE A 55 -8.43 20.12 5.39
C ILE A 55 -9.68 20.36 4.54
N TRP A 56 -10.03 19.43 3.65
CA TRP A 56 -11.24 19.53 2.82
C TRP A 56 -12.51 19.54 3.66
N ASP A 57 -12.64 18.64 4.63
CA ASP A 57 -13.81 18.59 5.53
C ASP A 57 -13.98 19.91 6.31
N ARG A 58 -12.87 20.58 6.69
CA ARG A 58 -12.93 21.90 7.33
C ARG A 58 -13.33 23.01 6.36
N LEU A 59 -12.85 22.96 5.12
CA LEU A 59 -13.22 23.94 4.08
C LEU A 59 -14.71 23.82 3.74
N GLU A 60 -15.21 22.60 3.57
CA GLU A 60 -16.62 22.33 3.28
C GLU A 60 -17.53 22.88 4.39
N LYS A 61 -17.18 22.64 5.66
CA LYS A 61 -17.93 23.18 6.81
C LYS A 61 -17.94 24.71 6.85
N LYS A 62 -16.83 25.37 6.48
CA LYS A 62 -16.76 26.83 6.42
C LYS A 62 -17.66 27.40 5.34
N VAL A 63 -17.58 26.83 4.13
CA VAL A 63 -18.43 27.25 3.00
C VAL A 63 -19.91 27.06 3.32
N ALA A 64 -20.28 25.96 3.98
CA ALA A 64 -21.66 25.74 4.39
C ALA A 64 -22.15 26.79 5.41
N ALA A 65 -21.32 27.15 6.40
CA ALA A 65 -21.66 28.17 7.38
C ALA A 65 -21.80 29.57 6.75
N GLU A 66 -20.94 29.92 5.79
CA GLU A 66 -21.01 31.19 5.05
C GLU A 66 -22.22 31.27 4.10
N ALA A 67 -22.81 30.14 3.71
CA ALA A 67 -24.01 30.10 2.87
C ALA A 67 -25.32 30.22 3.66
N GLU A 68 -25.28 30.03 4.98
CA GLU A 68 -26.43 30.15 5.89
C GLU A 68 -26.56 31.56 6.53
N GLU A 69 -25.51 32.39 6.47
CA GLU A 69 -25.51 33.83 6.81
C GLU A 69 -26.00 34.71 5.65
#